data_AF-A0A1Q7E1Z9-F1
#
_entry.id   AF-A0A1Q7E1Z9-F1
#
_cell.length_a   1.000
_cell.length_b   1.000
_cell.length_c   1.000
_cell.angle_alpha   90.00
_cell.angle_beta   90.00
_cell.angle_gamma   90.00
#
_symmetry.space_group_name_H-M   'P 1'
#
loop_
_entity.id
_entity.type
_entity.pdbx_description
1 polymer ?
#
loop_
_entity_poly.entity_id
_entity_poly.type
_entity_poly.pdbx_seq_one_letter_code
_entity_poly.pdbx_strand_id
1 'polypeptide(L)'
;MVTAEGLAARRQAIAGSSDLQALLAHLVARAAPLLERLPPIPTVKALLSADGGICPDDGAALEFDPWSPHQHRCPRCGKTWSGERHDRHWARFQHLWMAERAAHLAALGALADNSAAAARASEILRAYARSYWTYPNRDNVLGPSRLFFSTYLESIWILNFLAAAVLLRASGRLDDATARGVGQVADEAANLIGEFDEGFSNRQTWNDAALAAIAVWFEDAELAARAIESPTGLLAHLSRGFGRDGLWYEGENYHLFALRGFMTGAGWARAAGVDLGEEPALAGRLTAALLAPALTALPDLTFPARKDSRFGVSLAQPMYLELWEVGLARVGMRDALKDSLTVAGNGMREVASWLKALYGLPAVVPEAFDSYLHDAPVARTPHPASRISLSGWALLEPRVRPAGRRARAPGPAAPHAPRRRHALASGFRYRLVRESGSLLVPLDAGSQRPAVGRRNRGVGRRHV
;
A
#
# COMPACT_ATOMS: atom_id res chain seq x y z
N MET A 1 -9.06 12.77 4.97
CA MET A 1 -9.37 12.30 6.33
C MET A 1 -10.65 11.48 6.27
N VAL A 2 -10.66 10.27 6.84
CA VAL A 2 -11.85 9.42 6.87
C VAL A 2 -12.72 9.88 8.04
N THR A 3 -13.48 10.96 7.82
CA THR A 3 -14.48 11.48 8.77
C THR A 3 -15.88 11.11 8.28
N ALA A 4 -16.89 11.24 9.14
CA ALA A 4 -18.28 11.05 8.74
C ALA A 4 -18.66 11.97 7.56
N GLU A 5 -18.23 13.23 7.61
CA GLU A 5 -18.41 14.22 6.53
C GLU A 5 -17.65 13.82 5.26
N GLY A 6 -16.40 13.37 5.39
CA GLY A 6 -15.60 12.89 4.27
C GLY A 6 -16.23 11.68 3.57
N LEU A 7 -16.80 10.75 4.35
CA LEU A 7 -17.54 9.61 3.83
C LEU A 7 -18.85 10.03 3.14
N ALA A 8 -19.58 11.00 3.70
CA ALA A 8 -20.79 11.54 3.08
C ALA A 8 -20.49 12.21 1.74
N ALA A 9 -19.46 13.07 1.69
CA ALA A 9 -18.98 13.68 0.45
C ALA A 9 -18.53 12.61 -0.56
N ARG A 10 -17.91 11.52 -0.08
CA ARG A 10 -17.48 10.42 -0.95
C ARG A 10 -18.66 9.65 -1.54
N ARG A 11 -19.71 9.37 -0.76
CA ARG A 11 -20.95 8.77 -1.27
C ARG A 11 -21.58 9.61 -2.37
N GLN A 12 -21.60 10.94 -2.22
CA GLN A 12 -22.08 11.84 -3.27
C GLN A 12 -21.22 11.77 -4.54
N ALA A 13 -19.88 11.73 -4.39
CA ALA A 13 -18.97 11.59 -5.52
C ALA A 13 -19.17 10.26 -6.27
N ILE A 14 -19.41 9.16 -5.54
CA ILE A 14 -19.74 7.85 -6.12
C ILE A 14 -21.08 7.94 -6.87
N ALA A 15 -22.12 8.48 -6.25
CA ALA A 15 -23.43 8.67 -6.88
C ALA A 15 -23.35 9.53 -8.16
N GLY A 16 -22.40 10.46 -8.25
CA GLY A 16 -22.18 11.31 -9.42
C GLY A 16 -21.32 10.71 -10.54
N SER A 17 -20.80 9.48 -10.41
CA SER A 17 -19.86 8.90 -11.38
C SER A 17 -20.19 7.44 -11.72
N SER A 18 -20.51 7.18 -13.00
CA SER A 18 -20.78 5.82 -13.51
C SER A 18 -19.65 4.84 -13.22
N ASP A 19 -18.40 5.26 -13.42
CA ASP A 19 -17.23 4.41 -13.20
C ASP A 19 -17.07 4.06 -11.72
N LEU A 20 -17.35 4.99 -10.80
CA LEU A 20 -17.29 4.72 -9.36
C LEU A 20 -18.45 3.85 -8.88
N GLN A 21 -19.65 4.00 -9.45
CA GLN A 21 -20.77 3.09 -9.18
C GLN A 21 -20.47 1.67 -9.67
N ALA A 22 -19.89 1.53 -10.86
CA ALA A 22 -19.47 0.25 -11.40
C ALA A 22 -18.35 -0.39 -10.55
N LEU A 23 -17.36 0.39 -10.11
CA LEU A 23 -16.34 -0.07 -9.16
C LEU A 23 -16.97 -0.53 -7.84
N LEU A 24 -17.91 0.25 -7.29
CA LEU A 24 -18.59 -0.14 -6.06
C LEU A 24 -19.37 -1.45 -6.23
N ALA A 25 -20.11 -1.60 -7.34
CA ALA A 25 -20.83 -2.83 -7.66
C ALA A 25 -19.88 -4.04 -7.79
N HIS A 26 -18.74 -3.85 -8.46
CA HIS A 26 -17.69 -4.88 -8.56
C HIS A 26 -17.16 -5.30 -7.18
N LEU A 27 -16.89 -4.33 -6.30
CA LEU A 27 -16.43 -4.58 -4.94
C LEU A 27 -17.47 -5.32 -4.10
N VAL A 28 -18.76 -4.95 -4.22
CA VAL A 28 -19.86 -5.69 -3.59
C VAL A 28 -19.92 -7.13 -4.08
N ALA A 29 -19.82 -7.37 -5.39
CA ALA A 29 -19.81 -8.72 -5.95
C ALA A 29 -18.59 -9.52 -5.48
N ARG A 30 -17.40 -8.91 -5.47
CA ARG A 30 -16.16 -9.52 -4.97
C ARG A 30 -16.25 -9.91 -3.49
N ALA A 31 -17.05 -9.19 -2.68
CA ALA A 31 -17.23 -9.50 -1.27
C ALA A 31 -18.21 -10.65 -0.99
N ALA A 32 -19.03 -11.07 -1.96
CA ALA A 32 -20.09 -12.06 -1.71
C ALA A 32 -19.59 -13.37 -1.07
N PRO A 33 -18.48 -14.02 -1.53
CA PRO A 33 -18.00 -15.24 -0.90
C PRO A 33 -17.60 -15.07 0.59
N LEU A 34 -17.17 -13.87 0.99
CA LEU A 34 -16.79 -13.56 2.37
C LEU A 34 -18.01 -13.40 3.28
N LEU A 35 -19.13 -12.95 2.72
CA LEU A 35 -20.37 -12.80 3.46
C LEU A 35 -20.97 -14.19 3.72
N GLU A 36 -20.88 -15.10 2.76
CA GLU A 36 -21.30 -16.48 2.89
C GLU A 36 -20.43 -17.27 3.88
N ARG A 37 -19.11 -17.19 3.75
CA ARG A 37 -18.17 -17.94 4.59
C ARG A 37 -16.90 -17.15 4.86
N LEU A 38 -16.58 -16.99 6.13
CA LEU A 38 -15.30 -16.41 6.52
C LEU A 38 -14.16 -17.43 6.30
N PRO A 39 -13.12 -17.09 5.52
CA PRO A 39 -11.95 -17.95 5.36
C PRO A 39 -11.16 -18.07 6.67
N PRO A 40 -10.33 -19.12 6.81
CA PRO A 40 -9.54 -19.33 8.02
C PRO A 40 -8.62 -18.14 8.30
N ILE A 41 -8.64 -17.67 9.54
CA ILE A 41 -7.62 -16.77 10.07
C ILE A 41 -6.47 -17.67 10.55
N PRO A 42 -5.23 -17.48 10.07
CA PRO A 42 -4.14 -18.39 10.43
C PRO A 42 -3.91 -18.36 11.93
N THR A 43 -3.68 -19.51 12.53
CA THR A 43 -3.30 -19.66 13.94
C THR A 43 -1.78 -19.71 14.14
N VAL A 44 -1.03 -19.61 13.04
CA VAL A 44 0.43 -19.75 12.99
C VAL A 44 1.06 -18.50 12.41
N LYS A 45 2.23 -18.13 12.94
CA LYS A 45 3.08 -17.07 12.38
C LYS A 45 3.65 -17.51 11.04
N ALA A 46 3.66 -16.59 10.07
CA ALA A 46 4.30 -16.82 8.78
C ALA A 46 5.81 -17.07 8.89
N LEU A 47 6.35 -17.93 8.04
CA LEU A 47 7.77 -18.30 8.05
C LEU A 47 8.42 -18.04 6.70
N LEU A 48 9.58 -17.37 6.71
CA LEU A 48 10.45 -17.36 5.55
C LEU A 48 11.27 -18.66 5.55
N SER A 49 11.01 -19.51 4.55
CA SER A 49 11.76 -20.73 4.32
C SER A 49 12.14 -20.82 2.85
N ALA A 50 13.17 -21.60 2.52
CA ALA A 50 13.66 -21.73 1.15
C ALA A 50 12.71 -22.51 0.24
N ASP A 51 11.94 -23.44 0.81
CA ASP A 51 11.10 -24.43 0.13
C ASP A 51 9.60 -24.21 0.36
N GLY A 52 9.20 -23.49 1.41
CA GLY A 52 7.80 -23.14 1.67
C GLY A 52 7.20 -22.35 0.50
N GLY A 53 6.03 -22.78 0.04
CA GLY A 53 5.35 -22.20 -1.13
C GLY A 53 6.00 -22.51 -2.49
N ILE A 54 6.98 -23.40 -2.57
CA ILE A 54 7.62 -23.80 -3.83
C ILE A 54 7.31 -25.28 -4.10
N CYS A 55 6.97 -25.61 -5.35
CA CYS A 55 6.75 -26.99 -5.80
C CYS A 55 8.08 -27.76 -5.77
N PRO A 56 8.21 -28.85 -4.98
CA PRO A 56 9.41 -29.68 -4.93
C PRO A 56 9.82 -30.30 -6.27
N ASP A 57 8.87 -30.52 -7.18
CA ASP A 57 9.14 -31.23 -8.43
C ASP A 57 9.63 -30.31 -9.56
N ASP A 58 9.16 -29.06 -9.62
CA ASP A 58 9.41 -28.17 -10.77
C ASP A 58 9.80 -26.73 -10.39
N GLY A 59 9.89 -26.42 -9.10
CA GLY A 59 10.29 -25.12 -8.58
C GLY A 59 9.30 -23.98 -8.83
N ALA A 60 8.09 -24.25 -9.33
CA ALA A 60 7.07 -23.21 -9.46
C ALA A 60 6.56 -22.75 -8.10
N ALA A 61 6.20 -21.47 -7.98
CA ALA A 61 5.46 -20.99 -6.81
C ALA A 61 4.08 -21.66 -6.75
N LEU A 62 3.69 -22.11 -5.56
CA LEU A 62 2.38 -22.71 -5.30
C LEU A 62 1.30 -21.62 -5.27
N GLU A 63 0.09 -21.99 -5.71
CA GLU A 63 -1.07 -21.10 -5.73
C GLU A 63 -1.47 -20.69 -4.31
N PHE A 64 -1.71 -19.39 -4.11
CA PHE A 64 -2.36 -18.90 -2.89
C PHE A 64 -3.88 -18.96 -3.05
N ASP A 65 -4.49 -19.91 -2.36
CA ASP A 65 -5.95 -20.02 -2.20
C ASP A 65 -6.34 -19.73 -0.74
N PRO A 66 -6.98 -18.58 -0.45
CA PRO A 66 -7.37 -18.23 0.92
C PRO A 66 -8.37 -19.21 1.57
N TRP A 67 -8.98 -20.12 0.80
CA TRP A 67 -9.96 -21.11 1.26
C TRP A 67 -9.32 -22.47 1.57
N SER A 68 -8.02 -22.63 1.29
CA SER A 68 -7.30 -23.90 1.33
C SER A 68 -5.97 -23.80 2.10
N PRO A 69 -6.01 -23.85 3.44
CA PRO A 69 -4.81 -23.63 4.28
C PRO A 69 -3.77 -24.74 4.22
N HIS A 70 -4.14 -25.95 3.80
CA HIS A 70 -3.30 -27.16 3.87
C HIS A 70 -3.15 -27.90 2.53
N GLN A 71 -3.70 -27.35 1.45
CA GLN A 71 -3.61 -27.94 0.12
C GLN A 71 -3.13 -26.87 -0.87
N HIS A 72 -1.84 -26.95 -1.19
CA HIS A 72 -1.11 -25.96 -1.97
C HIS A 72 -0.83 -26.50 -3.37
N ARG A 73 -1.64 -26.08 -4.33
CA ARG A 73 -1.60 -26.61 -5.70
C ARG A 73 -0.49 -25.94 -6.51
N CYS A 74 0.28 -26.73 -7.26
CA CYS A 74 1.20 -26.22 -8.26
C CYS A 74 0.45 -25.88 -9.56
N PRO A 75 0.57 -24.65 -10.09
CA PRO A 75 -0.10 -24.26 -11.33
C PRO A 75 0.49 -24.96 -12.56
N ARG A 76 1.74 -25.46 -12.48
CA ARG A 76 2.47 -26.05 -13.61
C ARG A 76 2.23 -27.56 -13.73
N CYS A 77 2.52 -28.33 -12.69
CA CYS A 77 2.34 -29.79 -12.73
C CYS A 77 0.98 -30.27 -12.20
N GLY A 78 0.18 -29.39 -11.59
CA GLY A 78 -1.15 -29.70 -11.07
C GLY A 78 -1.17 -30.49 -9.76
N LYS A 79 -0.01 -30.89 -9.21
CA LYS A 79 0.09 -31.60 -7.94
C LYS A 79 -0.23 -30.69 -6.76
N THR A 80 -0.75 -31.29 -5.70
CA THR A 80 -1.06 -30.61 -4.44
C THR A 80 -0.04 -31.02 -3.38
N TRP A 81 0.55 -30.03 -2.71
CA TRP A 81 1.49 -30.21 -1.62
C TRP A 81 0.88 -29.77 -0.30
N SER A 82 1.38 -30.34 0.80
CA SER A 82 0.96 -30.04 2.16
C SER A 82 2.17 -30.10 3.08
N GLY A 83 2.12 -29.40 4.22
CA GLY A 83 3.14 -29.50 5.27
C GLY A 83 3.48 -28.13 5.85
N GLU A 84 4.05 -28.15 7.06
CA GLU A 84 4.20 -26.95 7.90
C GLU A 84 4.84 -25.77 7.17
N ARG A 85 5.88 -26.01 6.35
CA ARG A 85 6.57 -24.93 5.62
C ARG A 85 5.70 -24.30 4.53
N HIS A 86 4.89 -25.10 3.82
CA HIS A 86 3.93 -24.58 2.85
C HIS A 86 2.78 -23.87 3.56
N ASP A 87 2.27 -24.43 4.66
CA ASP A 87 1.20 -23.84 5.47
C ASP A 87 1.61 -22.48 6.07
N ARG A 88 2.84 -22.36 6.59
CA ARG A 88 3.39 -21.10 7.12
C ARG A 88 3.78 -20.11 6.02
N HIS A 89 4.06 -20.58 4.80
CA HIS A 89 4.18 -19.69 3.63
C HIS A 89 2.81 -19.13 3.25
N TRP A 90 1.79 -19.99 3.16
CA TRP A 90 0.40 -19.59 2.91
C TRP A 90 -0.10 -18.59 3.96
N ALA A 91 0.26 -18.80 5.24
CA ALA A 91 -0.11 -17.90 6.33
C ALA A 91 0.37 -16.46 6.11
N ARG A 92 1.51 -16.24 5.42
CA ARG A 92 1.98 -14.88 5.03
C ARG A 92 0.91 -14.17 4.23
N PHE A 93 0.50 -14.76 3.11
CA PHE A 93 -0.50 -14.16 2.24
C PHE A 93 -1.86 -14.11 2.93
N GLN A 94 -2.22 -15.13 3.71
CA GLN A 94 -3.50 -15.13 4.40
C GLN A 94 -3.64 -14.00 5.42
N HIS A 95 -2.62 -13.72 6.23
CA HIS A 95 -2.70 -12.60 7.19
C HIS A 95 -2.91 -11.28 6.47
N LEU A 96 -2.10 -10.99 5.44
CA LEU A 96 -2.21 -9.78 4.63
C LEU A 96 -3.58 -9.68 3.96
N TRP A 97 -4.02 -10.78 3.35
CA TRP A 97 -5.30 -10.88 2.66
C TRP A 97 -6.48 -10.64 3.61
N MET A 98 -6.48 -11.23 4.81
CA MET A 98 -7.54 -11.03 5.80
C MET A 98 -7.64 -9.58 6.27
N ALA A 99 -6.51 -8.89 6.50
CA ALA A 99 -6.54 -7.46 6.82
C ALA A 99 -7.05 -6.62 5.63
N GLU A 100 -6.61 -6.94 4.42
CA GLU A 100 -7.08 -6.30 3.18
C GLU A 100 -8.59 -6.56 2.94
N ARG A 101 -9.13 -7.72 3.34
CA ARG A 101 -10.57 -8.01 3.35
C ARG A 101 -11.31 -7.22 4.42
N ALA A 102 -10.76 -7.06 5.61
CA ALA A 102 -11.37 -6.21 6.64
C ALA A 102 -11.52 -4.76 6.12
N ALA A 103 -10.49 -4.19 5.49
CA ALA A 103 -10.54 -2.85 4.93
C ALA A 103 -11.57 -2.73 3.79
N HIS A 104 -11.60 -3.71 2.88
CA HIS A 104 -12.59 -3.78 1.80
C HIS A 104 -14.03 -3.84 2.35
N LEU A 105 -14.31 -4.76 3.27
CA LEU A 105 -15.64 -4.95 3.85
C LEU A 105 -16.09 -3.72 4.65
N ALA A 106 -15.18 -3.08 5.40
CA ALA A 106 -15.44 -1.83 6.10
C ALA A 106 -15.76 -0.68 5.13
N ALA A 107 -15.07 -0.60 3.99
CA ALA A 107 -15.37 0.39 2.96
C ALA A 107 -16.77 0.20 2.36
N LEU A 108 -17.20 -1.06 2.14
CA LEU A 108 -18.58 -1.35 1.71
C LEU A 108 -19.61 -0.97 2.77
N GLY A 109 -19.34 -1.27 4.04
CA GLY A 109 -20.17 -0.83 5.16
C GLY A 109 -20.31 0.69 5.24
N ALA A 110 -19.21 1.41 5.01
CA ALA A 110 -19.17 2.87 5.09
C ALA A 110 -19.78 3.56 3.86
N LEU A 111 -19.58 3.04 2.64
CA LEU A 111 -19.92 3.74 1.39
C LEU A 111 -21.18 3.20 0.70
N ALA A 112 -21.54 1.94 0.92
CA ALA A 112 -22.72 1.30 0.33
C ALA A 112 -23.77 0.89 1.37
N ASP A 113 -23.60 1.29 2.63
CA ASP A 113 -24.49 0.93 3.75
C ASP A 113 -24.69 -0.59 3.90
N ASN A 114 -23.67 -1.37 3.56
CA ASN A 114 -23.73 -2.83 3.66
C ASN A 114 -23.44 -3.28 5.10
N SER A 115 -24.49 -3.46 5.90
CA SER A 115 -24.38 -3.86 7.32
C SER A 115 -23.73 -5.24 7.52
N ALA A 116 -24.01 -6.20 6.63
CA ALA A 116 -23.41 -7.54 6.68
C ALA A 116 -21.90 -7.49 6.44
N ALA A 117 -21.44 -6.67 5.49
CA ALA A 117 -20.02 -6.43 5.26
C ALA A 117 -19.36 -5.74 6.46
N ALA A 118 -19.98 -4.71 7.04
CA ALA A 118 -19.48 -4.07 8.23
C ALA A 118 -19.34 -5.04 9.42
N ALA A 119 -20.35 -5.90 9.64
CA ALA A 119 -20.30 -6.93 10.67
C ALA A 119 -19.14 -7.91 10.43
N ARG A 120 -18.96 -8.36 9.19
CA ARG A 120 -17.85 -9.27 8.84
C ARG A 120 -16.48 -8.62 9.02
N ALA A 121 -16.34 -7.33 8.71
CA ALA A 121 -15.12 -6.58 9.01
C ALA A 121 -14.81 -6.58 10.51
N SER A 122 -15.80 -6.28 11.35
CA SER A 122 -15.66 -6.30 12.81
C SER A 122 -15.30 -7.69 13.35
N GLU A 123 -15.85 -8.77 12.78
CA GLU A 123 -15.48 -10.14 13.15
C GLU A 123 -13.98 -10.43 12.91
N ILE A 124 -13.44 -9.99 11.76
CA ILE A 124 -12.01 -10.13 11.45
C ILE A 124 -11.16 -9.33 12.44
N LEU A 125 -11.53 -8.08 12.71
CA LEU A 125 -10.81 -7.22 13.67
C LEU A 125 -10.77 -7.86 15.06
N ARG A 126 -11.91 -8.35 15.56
CA ARG A 126 -12.00 -9.01 16.87
C ARG A 126 -11.20 -10.31 16.90
N ALA A 127 -11.15 -11.07 15.81
CA ALA A 127 -10.39 -12.31 15.76
C ALA A 127 -8.89 -12.09 15.86
N TYR A 128 -8.35 -11.07 15.20
CA TYR A 128 -6.96 -10.66 15.39
C TYR A 128 -6.72 -10.07 16.77
N ALA A 129 -7.59 -9.20 17.28
CA ALA A 129 -7.46 -8.67 18.64
C ALA A 129 -7.38 -9.78 19.71
N ARG A 130 -8.12 -10.89 19.54
CA ARG A 130 -8.02 -12.05 20.46
C ARG A 130 -6.74 -12.87 20.29
N SER A 131 -6.21 -12.99 19.07
CA SER A 131 -5.12 -13.92 18.75
C SER A 131 -3.75 -13.26 18.66
N TYR A 132 -3.65 -11.93 18.57
CA TYR A 132 -2.41 -11.24 18.25
C TYR A 132 -1.23 -11.56 19.18
N TRP A 133 -1.49 -11.70 20.49
CA TRP A 133 -0.45 -12.05 21.45
C TRP A 133 -0.04 -13.52 21.42
N THR A 134 -0.84 -14.41 20.81
CA THR A 134 -0.51 -15.83 20.68
C THR A 134 0.53 -16.09 19.61
N TYR A 135 0.71 -15.19 18.64
CA TYR A 135 1.80 -15.30 17.67
C TYR A 135 3.12 -14.88 18.32
N PRO A 136 4.18 -15.70 18.19
CA PRO A 136 5.43 -15.44 18.89
C PRO A 136 6.28 -14.39 18.16
N ASN A 137 6.90 -13.49 18.91
CA ASN A 137 7.94 -12.59 18.39
C ASN A 137 9.30 -13.31 18.29
N ARG A 138 9.40 -14.28 17.38
CA ARG A 138 10.61 -15.06 17.06
C ARG A 138 10.61 -15.44 15.57
N ASP A 139 11.66 -16.08 15.06
CA ASP A 139 11.81 -16.41 13.63
C ASP A 139 11.77 -15.16 12.72
N ASN A 140 12.34 -14.07 13.23
CA ASN A 140 12.39 -12.77 12.57
C ASN A 140 13.66 -12.65 11.72
N VAL A 141 13.51 -12.23 10.46
CA VAL A 141 14.60 -12.07 9.50
C VAL A 141 14.95 -10.58 9.34
N LEU A 142 13.95 -9.71 9.30
CA LEU A 142 14.11 -8.27 9.10
C LEU A 142 13.22 -7.53 10.11
N GLY A 143 13.73 -7.36 11.33
CA GLY A 143 13.09 -6.66 12.43
C GLY A 143 12.05 -7.47 13.20
N PRO A 144 11.61 -6.99 14.38
CA PRO A 144 10.64 -7.68 15.21
C PRO A 144 9.23 -7.64 14.58
N SER A 145 8.47 -8.71 14.76
CA SER A 145 7.13 -8.89 14.22
C SER A 145 6.45 -10.07 14.93
N ARG A 146 5.11 -10.09 14.99
CA ARG A 146 4.36 -11.22 15.57
C ARG A 146 3.77 -12.10 14.48
N LEU A 147 3.16 -11.51 13.46
CA LEU A 147 2.46 -12.26 12.41
C LEU A 147 3.41 -12.78 11.32
N PHE A 148 4.55 -12.12 11.13
CA PHE A 148 5.45 -12.32 10.00
C PHE A 148 6.91 -12.44 10.41
N PHE A 149 7.76 -12.81 9.46
CA PHE A 149 9.21 -12.82 9.64
C PHE A 149 9.87 -11.45 9.39
N SER A 150 9.09 -10.39 9.13
CA SER A 150 9.63 -9.06 8.86
C SER A 150 8.66 -7.94 9.24
N THR A 151 9.22 -6.85 9.78
CA THR A 151 8.49 -5.65 10.22
C THR A 151 7.67 -5.00 9.10
N TYR A 152 8.16 -4.90 7.86
CA TYR A 152 7.36 -4.26 6.79
C TYR A 152 6.06 -5.00 6.47
N LEU A 153 6.03 -6.33 6.66
CA LEU A 153 4.81 -7.12 6.48
C LEU A 153 3.83 -6.84 7.63
N GLU A 154 4.34 -6.70 8.85
CA GLU A 154 3.56 -6.20 10.00
C GLU A 154 2.96 -4.82 9.69
N SER A 155 3.76 -3.93 9.07
CA SER A 155 3.32 -2.60 8.65
C SER A 155 2.23 -2.62 7.59
N ILE A 156 2.37 -3.40 6.52
CA ILE A 156 1.33 -3.56 5.48
C ILE A 156 0.04 -4.11 6.11
N TRP A 157 0.17 -5.07 7.02
CA TRP A 157 -0.97 -5.68 7.70
C TRP A 157 -1.71 -4.69 8.61
N ILE A 158 -0.99 -4.00 9.51
CA ILE A 158 -1.60 -3.07 10.47
C ILE A 158 -2.23 -1.86 9.77
N LEU A 159 -1.67 -1.43 8.63
CA LEU A 159 -2.25 -0.38 7.79
C LEU A 159 -3.68 -0.72 7.33
N ASN A 160 -3.89 -1.94 6.83
CA ASN A 160 -5.21 -2.39 6.40
C ASN A 160 -6.14 -2.64 7.60
N PHE A 161 -5.60 -3.20 8.68
CA PHE A 161 -6.33 -3.43 9.94
C PHE A 161 -6.88 -2.11 10.52
N LEU A 162 -6.05 -1.06 10.58
CA LEU A 162 -6.45 0.27 11.04
C LEU A 162 -7.35 1.00 10.04
N ALA A 163 -7.11 0.87 8.73
CA ALA A 163 -8.02 1.42 7.73
C ALA A 163 -9.45 0.89 7.92
N ALA A 164 -9.62 -0.41 8.18
CA ALA A 164 -10.91 -1.01 8.48
C ALA A 164 -11.53 -0.41 9.75
N ALA A 165 -10.77 -0.35 10.85
CA ALA A 165 -11.26 0.17 12.12
C ALA A 165 -11.66 1.66 12.03
N VAL A 166 -10.87 2.48 11.34
CA VAL A 166 -11.16 3.91 11.12
C VAL A 166 -12.41 4.10 10.26
N LEU A 167 -12.60 3.29 9.20
CA LEU A 167 -13.81 3.35 8.37
C LEU A 167 -15.07 2.97 9.16
N LEU A 168 -14.99 1.94 10.00
CA LEU A 168 -16.09 1.55 10.88
C LEU A 168 -16.35 2.63 11.93
N ARG A 169 -15.32 3.22 12.54
CA ARG A 169 -15.45 4.32 13.51
C ARG A 169 -16.14 5.54 12.86
N ALA A 170 -15.64 5.98 11.72
CA ALA A 170 -16.16 7.15 11.00
C ALA A 170 -17.58 6.97 10.47
N SER A 171 -18.02 5.72 10.28
CA SER A 171 -19.39 5.39 9.92
C SER A 171 -20.27 5.04 11.13
N GLY A 172 -19.78 5.15 12.37
CA GLY A 172 -20.56 4.84 13.57
C GLY A 172 -20.88 3.34 13.74
N ARG A 173 -20.07 2.45 13.16
CA ARG A 173 -20.26 0.99 13.15
C ARG A 173 -19.21 0.22 13.94
N LEU A 174 -18.29 0.93 14.60
CA LEU A 174 -17.29 0.33 15.47
C LEU A 174 -17.76 0.41 16.92
N ASP A 175 -17.95 -0.74 17.55
CA ASP A 175 -18.26 -0.81 18.99
C ASP A 175 -17.01 -0.65 19.86
N ASP A 176 -17.21 -0.24 21.12
CA ASP A 176 -16.13 0.06 22.06
C ASP A 176 -15.21 -1.13 22.36
N ALA A 177 -15.75 -2.36 22.40
CA ALA A 177 -14.95 -3.54 22.69
C ALA A 177 -13.99 -3.85 21.53
N THR A 178 -14.48 -3.75 20.29
CA THR A 178 -13.64 -3.86 19.09
C THR A 178 -12.62 -2.74 19.04
N ALA A 179 -13.02 -1.49 19.35
CA ALA A 179 -12.10 -0.35 19.38
C ALA A 179 -10.96 -0.54 20.38
N ARG A 180 -11.25 -1.03 21.60
CA ARG A 180 -10.21 -1.35 22.60
C ARG A 180 -9.26 -2.43 22.10
N GLY A 181 -9.78 -3.52 21.53
CA GLY A 181 -8.95 -4.60 20.99
C GLY A 181 -8.05 -4.14 19.84
N VAL A 182 -8.57 -3.29 18.94
CA VAL A 182 -7.78 -2.66 17.88
C VAL A 182 -6.67 -1.79 18.47
N GLY A 183 -6.99 -0.98 19.49
CA GLY A 183 -6.01 -0.14 20.18
C GLY A 183 -4.88 -0.94 20.80
N GLN A 184 -5.16 -2.02 21.52
CA GLN A 184 -4.11 -2.86 22.09
C GLN A 184 -3.17 -3.44 21.03
N VAL A 185 -3.71 -3.86 19.87
CA VAL A 185 -2.91 -4.40 18.77
C VAL A 185 -2.05 -3.30 18.15
N ALA A 186 -2.62 -2.12 17.94
CA ALA A 186 -1.92 -0.98 17.35
C ALA A 186 -0.79 -0.46 18.25
N ASP A 187 -0.98 -0.47 19.58
CA ASP A 187 0.03 -0.09 20.56
C ASP A 187 1.26 -1.02 20.49
N GLU A 188 1.03 -2.34 20.54
CA GLU A 188 2.12 -3.32 20.39
C GLU A 188 2.78 -3.24 19.00
N ALA A 189 1.99 -3.03 17.94
CA ALA A 189 2.54 -2.84 16.59
C ALA A 189 3.42 -1.58 16.49
N ALA A 190 3.08 -0.49 17.18
CA ALA A 190 3.91 0.72 17.22
C ALA A 190 5.27 0.45 17.88
N ASN A 191 5.29 -0.34 18.97
CA ASN A 191 6.56 -0.73 19.62
C ASN A 191 7.43 -1.56 18.67
N LEU A 192 6.87 -2.61 18.07
CA LEU A 192 7.61 -3.49 17.15
C LEU A 192 8.16 -2.73 15.94
N ILE A 193 7.32 -1.91 15.30
CA ILE A 193 7.71 -1.16 14.10
C ILE A 193 8.70 -0.03 14.46
N GLY A 194 8.46 0.67 15.58
CA GLY A 194 9.31 1.78 16.04
C GLY A 194 10.70 1.36 16.51
N GLU A 195 10.88 0.12 16.97
CA GLU A 195 12.19 -0.43 17.34
C GLU A 195 13.10 -0.73 16.14
N PHE A 196 12.57 -0.70 14.91
CA PHE A 196 13.30 -1.13 13.71
C PHE A 196 13.24 -0.10 12.58
N ASP A 197 13.89 1.04 12.80
CA ASP A 197 14.17 2.02 11.75
C ASP A 197 15.21 1.45 10.76
N GLU A 198 14.79 1.20 9.52
CA GLU A 198 15.61 0.66 8.44
C GLU A 198 16.32 1.76 7.62
N GLY A 199 16.33 3.01 8.10
CA GLY A 199 16.94 4.13 7.42
C GLY A 199 16.20 4.47 6.13
N PHE A 200 16.92 4.52 5.00
CA PHE A 200 16.35 4.90 3.70
C PHE A 200 15.84 3.72 2.86
N SER A 201 15.64 2.54 3.44
CA SER A 201 15.10 1.39 2.72
C SER A 201 13.69 1.66 2.18
N ASN A 202 13.36 1.09 1.02
CA ASN A 202 11.98 1.04 0.51
C ASN A 202 10.97 0.52 1.55
N ARG A 203 11.40 -0.38 2.44
CA ARG A 203 10.57 -0.93 3.52
C ARG A 203 10.24 0.12 4.58
N GLN A 204 11.13 1.06 4.85
CA GLN A 204 10.89 2.13 5.82
C GLN A 204 9.69 2.99 5.43
N THR A 205 9.41 3.15 4.12
CA THR A 205 8.19 3.85 3.68
C THR A 205 6.89 3.20 4.18
N TRP A 206 6.89 1.87 4.39
CA TRP A 206 5.77 1.14 4.97
C TRP A 206 5.75 1.25 6.49
N ASN A 207 6.90 1.17 7.14
CA ASN A 207 7.03 1.39 8.59
C ASN A 207 6.51 2.77 8.98
N ASP A 208 6.97 3.83 8.30
CA ASP A 208 6.50 5.20 8.51
C ASP A 208 5.00 5.35 8.24
N ALA A 209 4.50 4.73 7.17
CA ALA A 209 3.08 4.76 6.87
C ALA A 209 2.24 4.12 7.99
N ALA A 210 2.69 2.99 8.53
CA ALA A 210 2.04 2.30 9.63
C ALA A 210 2.09 3.12 10.92
N LEU A 211 3.25 3.68 11.28
CA LEU A 211 3.38 4.55 12.45
C LEU A 211 2.51 5.81 12.33
N ALA A 212 2.41 6.41 11.13
CA ALA A 212 1.50 7.52 10.89
C ALA A 212 0.02 7.12 11.04
N ALA A 213 -0.37 5.92 10.60
CA ALA A 213 -1.72 5.40 10.79
C ALA A 213 -2.05 5.15 12.28
N ILE A 214 -1.09 4.61 13.03
CA ILE A 214 -1.22 4.37 14.46
C ILE A 214 -1.30 5.71 15.22
N ALA A 215 -0.48 6.69 14.84
CA ALA A 215 -0.54 8.05 15.39
C ALA A 215 -1.94 8.67 15.21
N VAL A 216 -2.53 8.53 14.02
CA VAL A 216 -3.90 9.00 13.75
C VAL A 216 -4.93 8.25 14.59
N TRP A 217 -4.75 6.95 14.82
CA TRP A 217 -5.66 6.16 15.65
C TRP A 217 -5.71 6.62 17.12
N PHE A 218 -4.55 6.96 17.67
CA PHE A 218 -4.37 7.41 19.05
C PHE A 218 -4.41 8.93 19.23
N GLU A 219 -4.50 9.69 18.14
CA GLU A 219 -4.34 11.15 18.15
C GLU A 219 -2.99 11.59 18.76
N ASP A 220 -1.94 10.80 18.50
CA ASP A 220 -0.58 11.01 19.01
C ASP A 220 0.24 11.88 18.04
N ALA A 221 0.34 13.17 18.37
CA ALA A 221 1.08 14.13 17.56
C ALA A 221 2.61 13.88 17.54
N GLU A 222 3.18 13.33 18.59
CA GLU A 222 4.62 13.06 18.67
C GLU A 222 5.01 11.86 17.79
N LEU A 223 4.19 10.81 17.81
CA LEU A 223 4.36 9.69 16.88
C LEU A 223 4.15 10.12 15.42
N ALA A 224 3.15 10.98 15.16
CA ALA A 224 2.94 11.53 13.82
C ALA A 224 4.16 12.30 13.32
N ALA A 225 4.71 13.22 14.12
CA ALA A 225 5.91 13.98 13.76
C ALA A 225 7.11 13.07 13.49
N ARG A 226 7.31 12.03 14.31
CA ARG A 226 8.39 11.04 14.09
C ARG A 226 8.22 10.29 12.77
N ALA A 227 7.03 9.79 12.46
CA ALA A 227 6.78 9.01 11.25
C ALA A 227 6.84 9.86 9.97
N ILE A 228 6.47 11.15 10.05
CA ILE A 228 6.30 12.00 8.88
C ILE A 228 7.53 12.87 8.62
N GLU A 229 8.06 13.52 9.66
CA GLU A 229 8.99 14.65 9.55
C GLU A 229 10.42 14.32 9.99
N SER A 230 10.64 13.15 10.61
CA SER A 230 11.97 12.76 11.04
C SER A 230 12.94 12.61 9.87
N PRO A 231 14.26 12.53 10.13
CA PRO A 231 15.26 12.28 9.09
C PRO A 231 15.02 10.97 8.32
N THR A 232 14.26 10.02 8.83
CA THR A 232 13.92 8.78 8.14
C THR A 232 12.43 8.69 7.82
N GLY A 233 11.65 9.75 8.05
CA GLY A 233 10.20 9.77 7.85
C GLY A 233 9.77 9.98 6.39
N LEU A 234 8.45 10.02 6.19
CA LEU A 234 7.82 10.14 4.87
C LEU A 234 8.32 11.33 4.03
N LEU A 235 8.44 12.52 4.63
CA LEU A 235 8.88 13.72 3.90
C LEU A 235 10.33 13.60 3.43
N ALA A 236 11.16 12.99 4.26
CA ALA A 236 12.56 12.74 3.96
C ALA A 236 12.71 11.70 2.84
N HIS A 237 11.91 10.64 2.86
CA HIS A 237 11.80 9.64 1.81
C HIS A 237 11.40 10.24 0.47
N LEU A 238 10.36 11.08 0.42
CA LEU A 238 9.95 11.77 -0.80
C LEU A 238 11.05 12.68 -1.34
N SER A 239 11.75 13.39 -0.47
CA SER A 239 12.70 14.44 -0.86
C SER A 239 14.08 13.91 -1.24
N ARG A 240 14.50 12.78 -0.66
CA ARG A 240 15.86 12.24 -0.79
C ARG A 240 15.93 10.81 -1.33
N GLY A 241 14.91 9.99 -1.06
CA GLY A 241 14.87 8.60 -1.53
C GLY A 241 14.51 8.52 -3.03
N PHE A 242 13.61 9.40 -3.48
CA PHE A 242 13.37 9.61 -4.91
C PHE A 242 14.35 10.67 -5.44
N GLY A 243 15.10 10.29 -6.48
CA GLY A 243 16.07 11.13 -7.16
C GLY A 243 15.47 12.40 -7.76
N ARG A 244 16.32 13.27 -8.33
CA ARG A 244 15.86 14.47 -9.05
C ARG A 244 15.01 14.12 -10.29
N ASP A 245 15.27 12.96 -10.87
CA ASP A 245 14.54 12.33 -11.96
C ASP A 245 13.28 11.57 -11.49
N GLY A 246 13.02 11.51 -10.18
CA GLY A 246 11.91 10.78 -9.59
C GLY A 246 12.17 9.28 -9.40
N LEU A 247 13.30 8.73 -9.85
CA LEU A 247 13.57 7.29 -9.68
C LEU A 247 13.94 6.97 -8.24
N TRP A 248 13.52 5.79 -7.78
CA TRP A 248 13.94 5.29 -6.48
C TRP A 248 15.36 4.74 -6.57
N TYR A 249 16.22 5.10 -5.63
CA TYR A 249 17.65 4.78 -5.72
C TYR A 249 17.95 3.28 -5.73
N GLU A 250 17.10 2.44 -5.12
CA GLU A 250 17.29 0.97 -5.12
C GLU A 250 16.90 0.30 -6.45
N GLY A 251 16.27 1.00 -7.40
CA GLY A 251 15.87 0.46 -8.72
C GLY A 251 14.37 0.26 -8.90
N GLU A 252 13.98 -0.26 -10.06
CA GLU A 252 12.61 -0.26 -10.58
C GLU A 252 11.65 -1.15 -9.80
N ASN A 253 12.07 -2.37 -9.42
CA ASN A 253 11.23 -3.26 -8.63
C ASN A 253 10.88 -2.66 -7.26
N TYR A 254 11.84 -1.97 -6.63
CA TYR A 254 11.60 -1.29 -5.36
C TYR A 254 10.92 0.08 -5.53
N HIS A 255 11.00 0.71 -6.71
CA HIS A 255 10.41 2.02 -6.93
C HIS A 255 8.90 2.03 -6.70
N LEU A 256 8.17 1.13 -7.35
CA LEU A 256 6.71 1.07 -7.21
C LEU A 256 6.29 0.56 -5.82
N PHE A 257 7.12 -0.26 -5.19
CA PHE A 257 6.90 -0.73 -3.82
C PHE A 257 7.05 0.40 -2.80
N ALA A 258 8.15 1.17 -2.86
CA ALA A 258 8.40 2.34 -2.02
C ALA A 258 7.35 3.43 -2.26
N LEU A 259 7.00 3.69 -3.52
CA LEU A 259 6.00 4.69 -3.87
C LEU A 259 4.62 4.33 -3.34
N ARG A 260 4.24 3.04 -3.33
CA ARG A 260 2.98 2.59 -2.74
C ARG A 260 2.96 2.72 -1.22
N GLY A 261 4.04 2.37 -0.53
CA GLY A 261 4.19 2.59 0.91
C GLY A 261 4.07 4.07 1.25
N PHE A 262 4.86 4.90 0.56
CA PHE A 262 4.82 6.35 0.68
C PHE A 262 3.42 6.92 0.43
N MET A 263 2.76 6.55 -0.66
CA MET A 263 1.42 7.04 -0.96
C MET A 263 0.39 6.57 0.07
N THR A 264 0.52 5.37 0.61
CA THR A 264 -0.34 4.94 1.72
C THR A 264 -0.13 5.86 2.93
N GLY A 265 1.13 6.09 3.31
CA GLY A 265 1.52 6.99 4.40
C GLY A 265 1.08 8.44 4.19
N ALA A 266 1.16 8.97 2.97
CA ALA A 266 0.69 10.31 2.63
C ALA A 266 -0.80 10.55 2.93
N GLY A 267 -1.63 9.50 2.82
CA GLY A 267 -3.04 9.58 3.21
C GLY A 267 -3.22 9.76 4.72
N TRP A 268 -2.40 9.06 5.51
CA TRP A 268 -2.36 9.15 6.96
C TRP A 268 -1.71 10.44 7.45
N ALA A 269 -0.62 10.89 6.81
CA ALA A 269 0.00 12.19 7.08
C ALA A 269 -1.00 13.32 6.92
N ARG A 270 -1.82 13.29 5.86
CA ARG A 270 -2.91 14.26 5.67
C ARG A 270 -3.98 14.16 6.76
N ALA A 271 -4.27 12.96 7.27
CA ALA A 271 -5.17 12.79 8.41
C ALA A 271 -4.56 13.31 9.72
N ALA A 272 -3.23 13.32 9.84
CA ALA A 272 -2.49 13.96 10.94
C ALA A 272 -2.25 15.48 10.71
N GLY A 273 -2.81 16.07 9.66
CA GLY A 273 -2.71 17.51 9.39
C GLY A 273 -1.55 17.93 8.48
N VAL A 274 -0.76 16.99 7.95
CA VAL A 274 0.34 17.27 7.01
C VAL A 274 -0.09 16.93 5.58
N ASP A 275 -0.51 17.93 4.80
CA ASP A 275 -0.94 17.75 3.40
C ASP A 275 0.20 18.07 2.42
N LEU A 276 0.75 17.03 1.77
CA LEU A 276 1.83 17.17 0.78
C LEU A 276 1.44 18.03 -0.43
N GLY A 277 0.14 18.15 -0.73
CA GLY A 277 -0.37 18.98 -1.81
C GLY A 277 -0.35 20.48 -1.50
N GLU A 278 -0.03 20.86 -0.26
CA GLU A 278 0.17 22.26 0.14
C GLU A 278 1.51 22.83 -0.26
N GLU A 279 2.51 21.97 -0.41
CA GLU A 279 3.87 22.37 -0.75
C GLU A 279 4.20 22.04 -2.20
N PRO A 280 4.31 23.04 -3.10
CA PRO A 280 4.55 22.80 -4.53
C PRO A 280 5.80 21.97 -4.81
N ALA A 281 6.84 22.09 -3.98
CA ALA A 281 8.06 21.32 -4.12
C ALA A 281 7.82 19.82 -3.86
N LEU A 282 7.01 19.47 -2.85
CA LEU A 282 6.67 18.08 -2.54
C LEU A 282 5.72 17.50 -3.59
N ALA A 283 4.72 18.26 -4.04
CA ALA A 283 3.85 17.87 -5.14
C ALA A 283 4.64 17.61 -6.44
N GLY A 284 5.64 18.44 -6.73
CA GLY A 284 6.55 18.24 -7.86
C GLY A 284 7.37 16.96 -7.75
N ARG A 285 7.89 16.65 -6.54
CA ARG A 285 8.62 15.39 -6.29
C ARG A 285 7.75 14.16 -6.48
N LEU A 286 6.52 14.19 -5.96
CA LEU A 286 5.56 13.10 -6.13
C LEU A 286 5.19 12.91 -7.61
N THR A 287 5.00 14.00 -8.34
CA THR A 287 4.73 13.95 -9.79
C THR A 287 5.89 13.32 -10.56
N ALA A 288 7.13 13.71 -10.24
CA ALA A 288 8.31 13.09 -10.83
C ALA A 288 8.39 11.59 -10.51
N ALA A 289 8.14 11.20 -9.25
CA ALA A 289 8.12 9.80 -8.86
C ALA A 289 7.05 8.99 -9.60
N LEU A 290 5.83 9.53 -9.79
CA LEU A 290 4.77 8.89 -10.56
C LEU A 290 5.14 8.71 -12.05
N LEU A 291 5.90 9.65 -12.62
CA LEU A 291 6.32 9.63 -14.02
C LEU A 291 7.58 8.80 -14.27
N ALA A 292 8.40 8.58 -13.27
CA ALA A 292 9.68 7.89 -13.42
C ALA A 292 9.58 6.52 -14.13
N PRO A 293 8.55 5.68 -13.90
CA PRO A 293 8.37 4.43 -14.66
C PRO A 293 8.17 4.64 -16.16
N ALA A 294 7.54 5.74 -16.59
CA ALA A 294 7.35 6.05 -18.01
C ALA A 294 8.67 6.39 -18.72
N LEU A 295 9.69 6.82 -17.97
CA LEU A 295 11.02 7.15 -18.50
C LEU A 295 11.90 5.90 -18.69
N THR A 296 11.61 4.82 -17.97
CA THR A 296 12.45 3.61 -17.94
C THR A 296 11.78 2.38 -18.50
N ALA A 297 10.46 2.40 -18.71
CA ALA A 297 9.70 1.30 -19.28
C ALA A 297 10.29 0.82 -20.62
N LEU A 298 10.26 -0.50 -20.82
CA LEU A 298 10.58 -1.10 -22.10
C LEU A 298 9.46 -0.81 -23.13
N PRO A 299 9.72 -0.98 -24.44
CA PRO A 299 8.72 -0.68 -25.48
C PRO A 299 7.38 -1.44 -25.34
N ASP A 300 7.39 -2.58 -24.64
CA ASP A 300 6.20 -3.39 -24.33
C ASP A 300 5.50 -3.00 -23.02
N LEU A 301 5.93 -1.89 -22.39
CA LEU A 301 5.42 -1.36 -21.13
C LEU A 301 5.60 -2.32 -19.94
N THR A 302 6.66 -3.13 -19.97
CA THR A 302 7.22 -3.80 -18.79
C THR A 302 8.33 -2.94 -18.17
N PHE A 303 8.63 -3.13 -16.88
CA PHE A 303 9.82 -2.48 -16.31
C PHE A 303 11.09 -3.25 -16.67
N PRO A 304 12.24 -2.56 -16.83
CA PRO A 304 13.50 -3.23 -17.12
C PRO A 304 13.95 -4.06 -15.92
N ALA A 305 14.40 -5.30 -16.17
CA ALA A 305 14.86 -6.23 -15.14
C ALA A 305 16.28 -5.88 -14.63
N ARG A 306 16.47 -4.65 -14.13
CA ARG A 306 17.74 -4.19 -13.54
C ARG A 306 17.74 -4.45 -12.03
N LYS A 307 18.92 -4.76 -11.47
CA LYS A 307 19.09 -5.09 -10.04
C LYS A 307 18.15 -6.24 -9.62
N ASP A 308 17.55 -6.18 -8.44
CA ASP A 308 16.63 -7.21 -7.90
C ASP A 308 15.22 -7.09 -8.51
N SER A 309 15.13 -7.01 -9.84
CA SER A 309 13.87 -6.85 -10.56
C SER A 309 13.52 -8.11 -11.34
N ARG A 310 12.26 -8.55 -11.24
CA ARG A 310 11.74 -9.67 -12.03
C ARG A 310 11.69 -9.28 -13.51
N PHE A 311 11.92 -10.27 -14.37
CA PHE A 311 11.79 -10.09 -15.82
C PHE A 311 10.33 -10.17 -16.27
N GLY A 312 9.94 -9.29 -17.21
CA GLY A 312 8.66 -9.38 -17.92
C GLY A 312 7.43 -8.94 -17.11
N VAL A 313 7.61 -8.24 -15.99
CA VAL A 313 6.48 -7.73 -15.21
C VAL A 313 5.87 -6.51 -15.90
N SER A 314 4.60 -6.63 -16.28
CA SER A 314 3.87 -5.54 -16.92
C SER A 314 3.59 -4.39 -15.96
N LEU A 315 3.72 -3.16 -16.44
CA LEU A 315 3.30 -1.97 -15.69
C LEU A 315 1.77 -1.83 -15.64
N ALA A 316 1.00 -2.64 -16.38
CA ALA A 316 -0.47 -2.67 -16.29
C ALA A 316 -1.01 -3.66 -15.24
N GLN A 317 -0.17 -4.15 -14.32
CA GLN A 317 -0.67 -4.87 -13.15
C GLN A 317 -1.66 -3.97 -12.35
N PRO A 318 -2.80 -4.50 -11.87
CA PRO A 318 -3.82 -3.71 -11.18
C PRO A 318 -3.28 -2.86 -10.01
N MET A 319 -2.30 -3.39 -9.27
CA MET A 319 -1.66 -2.69 -8.16
C MET A 319 -0.96 -1.39 -8.58
N TYR A 320 -0.40 -1.34 -9.80
CA TYR A 320 0.33 -0.19 -10.31
C TYR A 320 -0.64 0.80 -10.94
N LEU A 321 -1.63 0.32 -11.70
CA LEU A 321 -2.72 1.15 -12.22
C LEU A 321 -3.42 1.93 -11.11
N GLU A 322 -3.72 1.26 -10.00
CA GLU A 322 -4.28 1.90 -8.82
C GLU A 322 -3.38 2.98 -8.23
N LEU A 323 -2.06 2.74 -8.17
CA LEU A 323 -1.09 3.72 -7.69
C LEU A 323 -1.15 5.01 -8.50
N TRP A 324 -1.21 4.93 -9.84
CA TRP A 324 -1.33 6.13 -10.68
C TRP A 324 -2.72 6.77 -10.61
N GLU A 325 -3.81 6.00 -10.50
CA GLU A 325 -5.15 6.57 -10.30
C GLU A 325 -5.21 7.40 -9.01
N VAL A 326 -4.71 6.85 -7.90
CA VAL A 326 -4.66 7.57 -6.62
C VAL A 326 -3.66 8.73 -6.66
N GLY A 327 -2.52 8.56 -7.33
CA GLY A 327 -1.54 9.63 -7.51
C GLY A 327 -2.15 10.83 -8.25
N LEU A 328 -2.85 10.55 -9.36
CA LEU A 328 -3.58 11.57 -10.13
C LEU A 328 -4.67 12.25 -9.31
N ALA A 329 -5.33 11.51 -8.42
CA ALA A 329 -6.34 12.06 -7.52
C ALA A 329 -5.76 13.13 -6.61
N ARG A 330 -4.63 12.81 -5.99
CA ARG A 330 -4.03 13.62 -4.92
C ARG A 330 -3.30 14.83 -5.46
N VAL A 331 -2.60 14.67 -6.57
CA VAL A 331 -1.96 15.80 -7.25
C VAL A 331 -2.99 16.64 -8.04
N GLY A 332 -4.03 16.00 -8.59
CA GLY A 332 -5.03 16.65 -9.44
C GLY A 332 -6.12 17.46 -8.72
N MET A 333 -6.19 17.46 -7.38
CA MET A 333 -7.20 18.22 -6.64
C MET A 333 -6.95 19.73 -6.56
N ARG A 334 -5.87 20.27 -7.17
CA ARG A 334 -5.59 21.72 -7.10
C ARG A 334 -5.39 22.45 -8.44
N ASP A 335 -5.24 21.73 -9.56
CA ASP A 335 -4.94 22.33 -10.88
C ASP A 335 -6.16 22.61 -11.78
N ALA A 336 -7.38 22.33 -11.33
CA ALA A 336 -8.57 22.65 -12.13
C ALA A 336 -8.92 24.16 -12.17
N LEU A 337 -8.15 25.04 -11.50
CA LEU A 337 -8.48 26.47 -11.38
C LEU A 337 -7.32 27.46 -11.58
N LYS A 338 -6.08 27.04 -11.84
CA LYS A 338 -4.97 27.97 -12.16
C LYS A 338 -3.99 27.37 -13.18
N ASP A 339 -4.05 27.92 -14.39
CA ASP A 339 -3.07 27.88 -15.48
C ASP A 339 -2.42 26.53 -15.86
N SER A 340 -2.86 26.02 -17.01
CA SER A 340 -2.27 24.92 -17.78
C SER A 340 -0.85 25.19 -18.34
N LEU A 341 -0.19 26.25 -17.86
CA LEU A 341 1.12 26.75 -18.28
C LEU A 341 2.23 26.51 -17.23
N THR A 342 1.90 25.93 -16.07
CA THR A 342 2.91 25.56 -15.06
C THR A 342 3.49 24.17 -15.33
N VAL A 343 4.74 23.92 -14.93
CA VAL A 343 5.42 22.62 -15.05
C VAL A 343 4.63 21.51 -14.35
N ALA A 344 4.00 21.81 -13.22
CA ALA A 344 3.13 20.88 -12.49
C ALA A 344 1.89 20.47 -13.31
N GLY A 345 1.21 21.44 -13.94
CA GLY A 345 0.07 21.18 -14.82
C GLY A 345 0.42 20.37 -16.08
N ASN A 346 1.68 20.43 -16.53
CA ASN A 346 2.16 19.59 -17.62
C ASN A 346 2.40 18.14 -17.17
N GLY A 347 3.09 17.93 -16.05
CA GLY A 347 3.35 16.58 -15.51
C GLY A 347 2.07 15.79 -15.23
N MET A 348 0.99 16.46 -14.83
CA MET A 348 -0.31 15.81 -14.62
C MET A 348 -0.98 15.28 -15.88
N ARG A 349 -0.81 15.99 -17.00
CA ARG A 349 -1.26 15.50 -18.31
C ARG A 349 -0.42 14.29 -18.73
N GLU A 350 0.88 14.30 -18.44
CA GLU A 350 1.78 13.18 -18.72
C GLU A 350 1.40 11.95 -17.90
N VAL A 351 1.15 12.06 -16.59
CA VAL A 351 0.70 10.91 -15.77
C VAL A 351 -0.64 10.36 -16.28
N ALA A 352 -1.57 11.25 -16.66
CA ALA A 352 -2.85 10.83 -17.21
C ALA A 352 -2.71 10.15 -18.58
N SER A 353 -1.79 10.62 -19.43
CA SER A 353 -1.48 10.01 -20.73
C SER A 353 -0.81 8.65 -20.54
N TRP A 354 0.14 8.55 -19.61
CA TRP A 354 0.80 7.31 -19.22
C TRP A 354 -0.20 6.26 -18.75
N LEU A 355 -1.06 6.63 -17.79
CA LEU A 355 -2.11 5.73 -17.29
C LEU A 355 -3.07 5.29 -18.41
N LYS A 356 -3.44 6.20 -19.33
CA LYS A 356 -4.26 5.87 -20.49
C LYS A 356 -3.56 4.84 -21.40
N ALA A 357 -2.25 4.96 -21.61
CA ALA A 357 -1.48 4.00 -22.40
C ALA A 357 -1.49 2.61 -21.75
N LEU A 358 -1.30 2.55 -20.42
CA LEU A 358 -1.32 1.29 -19.68
C LEU A 358 -2.70 0.60 -19.72
N TYR A 359 -3.79 1.36 -19.60
CA TYR A 359 -5.15 0.80 -19.78
C TYR A 359 -5.42 0.29 -21.20
N GLY A 360 -4.63 0.68 -22.19
CA GLY A 360 -4.71 0.19 -23.56
C GLY A 360 -4.02 -1.15 -23.80
N LEU A 361 -3.29 -1.68 -22.80
CA LEU A 361 -2.61 -2.97 -22.92
C LEU A 361 -3.59 -4.15 -22.85
N PRO A 362 -3.24 -5.30 -23.46
CA PRO A 362 -4.02 -6.52 -23.31
C PRO A 362 -4.06 -7.00 -21.85
N ALA A 363 -4.98 -7.93 -21.57
CA ALA A 363 -5.10 -8.52 -20.25
C ALA A 363 -3.79 -9.15 -19.79
N VAL A 364 -3.32 -8.75 -18.61
CA VAL A 364 -2.13 -9.31 -17.97
C VAL A 364 -2.55 -10.42 -17.01
N VAL A 365 -1.68 -11.41 -16.82
CA VAL A 365 -1.85 -12.37 -15.73
C VAL A 365 -1.52 -11.64 -14.43
N PRO A 366 -2.47 -11.48 -13.49
CA PRO A 366 -2.17 -10.81 -12.24
C PRO A 366 -1.07 -11.57 -11.50
N GLU A 367 -0.15 -10.84 -10.89
CA GLU A 367 0.85 -11.42 -10.00
C GLU A 367 0.44 -11.18 -8.54
N ALA A 368 0.82 -12.09 -7.64
CA ALA A 368 0.62 -11.88 -6.21
C ALA A 368 1.69 -10.94 -5.66
N PHE A 369 1.28 -9.95 -4.90
CA PHE A 369 2.17 -9.01 -4.21
C PHE A 369 1.72 -8.84 -2.76
N ASP A 370 2.67 -8.68 -1.84
CA ASP A 370 2.36 -8.56 -0.41
C ASP A 370 1.46 -7.37 -0.08
N SER A 371 1.50 -6.31 -0.89
CA SER A 371 0.67 -5.11 -0.72
C SER A 371 -0.54 -5.05 -1.66
N TYR A 372 -0.83 -6.12 -2.41
CA TYR A 372 -2.01 -6.20 -3.29
C TYR A 372 -2.44 -7.65 -3.51
N LEU A 373 -3.46 -8.08 -2.77
CA LEU A 373 -4.03 -9.44 -2.86
C LEU A 373 -5.54 -9.43 -3.21
N HIS A 374 -6.01 -8.35 -3.82
CA HIS A 374 -7.42 -8.13 -4.12
C HIS A 374 -8.00 -9.10 -5.14
N ASP A 375 -7.14 -9.70 -5.96
CA ASP A 375 -7.51 -10.64 -7.01
C ASP A 375 -7.21 -12.10 -6.63
N ALA A 376 -6.86 -12.39 -5.36
CA ALA A 376 -6.64 -13.75 -4.88
C ALA A 376 -7.96 -14.48 -4.55
N PRO A 377 -8.12 -15.78 -4.90
CA PRO A 377 -7.15 -16.61 -5.63
C PRO A 377 -6.99 -16.13 -7.07
N VAL A 378 -5.74 -16.05 -7.52
CA VAL A 378 -5.39 -15.41 -8.80
C VAL A 378 -5.93 -16.24 -9.96
N ALA A 379 -7.14 -15.92 -10.40
CA ALA A 379 -7.68 -16.39 -11.65
C ALA A 379 -7.19 -15.50 -12.80
N ARG A 380 -7.01 -16.07 -14.00
CA ARG A 380 -6.82 -15.25 -15.21
C ARG A 380 -8.04 -14.34 -15.36
N THR A 381 -7.83 -13.03 -15.29
CA THR A 381 -8.85 -12.06 -15.67
C THR A 381 -9.02 -12.13 -17.19
N PRO A 382 -10.22 -12.43 -17.72
CA PRO A 382 -10.45 -12.55 -19.16
C PRO A 382 -10.43 -11.20 -19.89
N HIS A 383 -10.31 -10.10 -19.13
CA HIS A 383 -10.41 -8.74 -19.63
C HIS A 383 -9.25 -7.89 -19.10
N PRO A 384 -8.80 -6.88 -19.87
CA PRO A 384 -7.82 -5.91 -19.39
C PRO A 384 -8.25 -5.29 -18.07
N ALA A 385 -7.26 -5.00 -17.21
CA ALA A 385 -7.51 -4.26 -16.00
C ALA A 385 -8.12 -2.90 -16.35
N SER A 386 -9.11 -2.48 -15.56
CA SER A 386 -9.80 -1.23 -15.77
C SER A 386 -10.08 -0.57 -14.43
N ARG A 387 -10.43 0.71 -14.47
CA ARG A 387 -10.77 1.46 -13.26
C ARG A 387 -11.87 0.81 -12.42
N ILE A 388 -12.79 0.07 -13.05
CA ILE A 388 -13.91 -0.60 -12.38
C ILE A 388 -13.51 -1.91 -11.70
N SER A 389 -12.31 -2.44 -11.98
CA SER A 389 -11.82 -3.70 -11.39
C SER A 389 -10.79 -3.51 -10.27
N LEU A 390 -10.43 -2.25 -9.95
CA LEU A 390 -9.44 -1.91 -8.91
C LEU A 390 -9.96 -2.20 -7.49
N SER A 391 -9.21 -1.80 -6.47
CA SER A 391 -9.54 -2.09 -5.08
C SER A 391 -10.39 -1.01 -4.41
N GLY A 392 -10.71 -1.24 -3.14
CA GLY A 392 -11.33 -0.25 -2.27
C GLY A 392 -10.49 1.03 -2.09
N TRP A 393 -9.17 0.99 -2.29
CA TRP A 393 -8.34 2.20 -2.22
C TRP A 393 -8.72 3.21 -3.31
N ALA A 394 -8.88 2.74 -4.57
CA ALA A 394 -9.39 3.56 -5.66
C ALA A 394 -10.84 4.05 -5.42
N LEU A 395 -11.64 3.28 -4.67
CA LEU A 395 -12.98 3.71 -4.26
C LEU A 395 -12.94 4.77 -3.15
N LEU A 396 -11.91 4.81 -2.29
CA LEU A 396 -11.80 5.77 -1.20
C LEU A 396 -11.15 7.10 -1.64
N GLU A 397 -10.26 7.07 -2.63
CA GLU A 397 -9.53 8.23 -3.14
C GLU A 397 -10.16 8.82 -4.42
N PRO A 398 -10.06 10.14 -4.72
CA PRO A 398 -10.64 10.77 -5.93
C PRO A 398 -10.15 10.13 -7.24
N ARG A 399 -10.84 10.19 -8.39
CA ARG A 399 -11.02 11.34 -9.31
C ARG A 399 -12.41 11.28 -9.94
N VAL A 400 -13.24 12.31 -9.83
CA VAL A 400 -14.48 12.38 -10.61
C VAL A 400 -14.13 12.89 -12.00
N ARG A 401 -14.31 12.08 -13.06
CA ARG A 401 -14.28 12.61 -14.42
C ARG A 401 -15.46 13.58 -14.57
N PRO A 402 -15.27 14.79 -15.11
CA PRO A 402 -16.42 15.61 -15.49
C PRO A 402 -17.29 14.79 -16.45
N ALA A 403 -18.59 14.70 -16.17
CA ALA A 403 -19.55 14.20 -17.15
C ALA A 403 -19.29 14.93 -18.47
N GLY A 404 -19.15 14.19 -19.58
CA GLY A 404 -18.87 14.76 -20.89
C GLY A 404 -19.78 15.96 -21.14
N ARG A 405 -19.19 17.11 -21.47
CA ARG A 405 -19.94 18.35 -21.74
C ARG A 405 -21.04 18.03 -22.76
N ARG A 406 -22.31 18.03 -22.34
CA ARG A 406 -23.39 18.34 -23.26
C ARG A 406 -23.10 19.75 -23.79
N ALA A 407 -23.07 19.88 -25.11
CA ALA A 407 -22.76 21.12 -25.80
C ALA A 407 -23.60 22.27 -25.22
N ARG A 408 -22.94 23.29 -24.67
CA ARG A 408 -23.60 24.50 -24.15
C ARG A 408 -23.41 25.61 -25.18
N ALA A 409 -24.52 26.13 -25.68
CA ALA A 409 -24.57 27.29 -26.56
C ALA A 409 -23.97 28.55 -25.88
N PRO A 410 -23.42 29.51 -26.64
CA PRO A 410 -22.68 30.63 -26.08
C PRO A 410 -23.65 31.71 -25.57
N GLY A 411 -23.46 32.13 -24.31
CA GLY A 411 -24.10 33.30 -23.71
C GLY A 411 -23.04 34.36 -23.34
N PRO A 412 -23.40 35.66 -23.33
CA PRO A 412 -22.42 36.75 -23.41
C PRO A 412 -21.76 37.07 -22.07
N ALA A 413 -20.57 37.66 -22.17
CA ALA A 413 -19.67 38.00 -21.08
C ALA A 413 -20.19 39.16 -20.20
N ALA A 414 -19.87 39.10 -18.90
CA ALA A 414 -20.06 40.19 -17.95
C ALA A 414 -18.79 40.43 -17.10
N PRO A 415 -18.57 41.65 -16.56
CA PRO A 415 -17.24 42.20 -16.30
C PRO A 415 -16.76 42.12 -14.83
N HIS A 416 -15.46 42.40 -14.68
CA HIS A 416 -14.65 42.35 -13.46
C HIS A 416 -15.11 43.22 -12.28
N ALA A 417 -14.92 42.70 -11.06
CA ALA A 417 -14.84 43.48 -9.81
C ALA A 417 -13.72 42.93 -8.87
N PRO A 418 -13.07 43.77 -8.04
CA PRO A 418 -11.79 43.44 -7.39
C PRO A 418 -11.92 42.81 -5.99
N ARG A 419 -10.94 41.97 -5.64
CA ARG A 419 -10.83 41.24 -4.37
C ARG A 419 -10.24 42.11 -3.25
N ARG A 420 -10.92 42.18 -2.10
CA ARG A 420 -10.33 42.64 -0.83
C ARG A 420 -9.65 41.48 -0.10
N ARG A 421 -8.46 41.74 0.43
CA ARG A 421 -7.69 40.84 1.31
C ARG A 421 -8.05 41.14 2.77
N HIS A 422 -8.23 40.09 3.57
CA HIS A 422 -8.11 40.17 5.03
C HIS A 422 -6.88 39.37 5.46
N ALA A 423 -6.06 39.99 6.30
CA ALA A 423 -4.90 39.42 6.96
C ALA A 423 -5.26 39.10 8.41
N LEU A 424 -4.82 37.95 8.92
CA LEU A 424 -4.63 37.72 10.37
C LEU A 424 -3.39 36.84 10.61
N ALA A 425 -2.40 37.51 11.21
CA ALA A 425 -1.40 37.12 12.22
C ALA A 425 -1.00 35.65 12.47
N SER A 426 0.24 35.35 12.05
CA SER A 426 1.42 34.87 12.80
C SER A 426 1.35 34.06 14.13
N GLY A 427 2.16 32.99 14.17
CA GLY A 427 2.85 32.39 15.33
C GLY A 427 2.98 30.86 15.10
N PHE A 428 4.12 30.18 15.00
CA PHE A 428 5.41 30.28 15.71
C PHE A 428 6.59 29.84 14.81
N ARG A 429 7.81 30.24 15.21
CA ARG A 429 9.08 30.06 14.48
C ARG A 429 9.74 28.71 14.80
N TYR A 430 10.22 28.03 13.75
CA TYR A 430 11.24 26.98 13.86
C TYR A 430 12.55 27.57 14.40
N ARG A 431 13.16 26.91 15.39
CA ARG A 431 14.55 27.14 15.78
C ARG A 431 15.35 25.88 15.46
N LEU A 432 16.08 25.95 14.34
CA LEU A 432 17.18 25.04 14.01
C LEU A 432 18.23 25.09 15.12
N VAL A 433 18.56 23.94 15.69
CA VAL A 433 19.82 23.74 16.44
C VAL A 433 20.63 22.72 15.64
N ARG A 434 21.72 23.20 15.03
CA ARG A 434 22.89 22.42 14.60
C ARG A 434 23.75 22.17 15.85
N GLU A 435 24.21 20.95 16.09
CA GLU A 435 25.59 20.43 15.94
C GLU A 435 25.66 19.19 16.85
N SER A 436 26.41 18.11 16.67
CA SER A 436 27.35 17.61 15.67
C SER A 436 27.58 16.11 15.96
N GLY A 437 27.94 15.33 14.95
CA GLY A 437 28.30 13.92 15.10
C GLY A 437 28.52 13.26 13.75
N SER A 438 29.53 13.72 13.01
CA SER A 438 29.96 13.13 11.74
C SER A 438 30.54 11.73 11.97
N LEU A 439 29.74 10.70 11.67
CA LEU A 439 30.22 9.36 11.35
C LEU A 439 30.07 9.18 9.83
N LEU A 440 31.13 9.50 9.11
CA LEU A 440 31.35 9.06 7.73
C LEU A 440 31.48 7.53 7.77
N VAL A 441 30.41 6.82 7.40
CA VAL A 441 30.49 5.40 7.05
C VAL A 441 30.74 5.32 5.54
N PRO A 442 31.83 4.70 5.07
CA PRO A 442 32.03 4.48 3.65
C PRO A 442 30.96 3.50 3.13
N LEU A 443 30.27 3.88 2.04
CA LEU A 443 29.46 2.98 1.25
C LEU A 443 30.38 2.10 0.40
N ASP A 444 30.75 0.93 0.92
CA ASP A 444 31.44 -0.09 0.13
C ASP A 444 30.40 -1.03 -0.50
N ALA A 445 30.32 -1.01 -1.83
CA ALA A 445 29.48 -1.89 -2.62
C ALA A 445 30.23 -3.21 -2.84
N GLY A 446 30.11 -4.14 -1.89
CA GLY A 446 30.87 -5.40 -1.90
C GLY A 446 30.02 -6.66 -1.64
N SER A 447 29.50 -7.24 -2.71
CA SER A 447 29.25 -8.68 -2.92
C SER A 447 28.63 -9.53 -1.79
N GLN A 448 27.33 -9.82 -1.90
CA GLN A 448 26.78 -11.08 -1.38
C GLN A 448 27.03 -12.20 -2.40
N ARG A 449 28.02 -13.06 -2.13
CA ARG A 449 28.14 -14.39 -2.76
C ARG A 449 27.71 -15.46 -1.75
N PRO A 450 27.06 -16.55 -2.18
CA PRO A 450 26.63 -17.61 -1.26
C PRO A 450 27.83 -18.42 -0.75
N ALA A 451 27.76 -18.84 0.52
CA ALA A 451 28.77 -19.66 1.17
C ALA A 451 28.93 -21.02 0.48
N VAL A 452 30.11 -21.26 -0.08
CA VAL A 452 30.53 -22.59 -0.57
C VAL A 452 30.87 -23.47 0.63
N GLY A 453 30.23 -24.63 0.71
CA GLY A 453 30.37 -25.60 1.80
C GLY A 453 31.81 -26.05 2.05
N ARG A 454 32.23 -26.03 3.32
CA ARG A 454 33.46 -26.69 3.76
C ARG A 454 33.27 -28.20 3.67
N ARG A 455 34.08 -28.83 2.81
CA ARG A 455 34.29 -30.28 2.80
C ARG A 455 34.86 -30.73 4.15
N ASN A 456 34.18 -31.67 4.80
CA ASN A 456 34.77 -32.52 5.84
C ASN A 456 35.99 -33.25 5.27
N ARG A 457 37.19 -32.94 5.79
CA ARG A 457 38.36 -33.82 5.67
C ARG A 457 38.38 -34.73 6.90
N GLY A 458 38.43 -36.03 6.62
CA GLY A 458 38.28 -37.10 7.58
C GLY A 458 39.39 -37.17 8.62
N VAL A 459 38.99 -37.64 9.80
CA VAL A 459 39.87 -38.16 10.84
C VAL A 459 40.25 -39.59 10.45
N GLY A 460 41.49 -39.75 9.99
CA GLY A 460 42.13 -41.04 9.82
C GLY A 460 42.86 -41.44 11.09
N ARG A 461 42.42 -42.54 11.72
CA ARG A 461 43.21 -43.31 12.69
C ARG A 461 44.46 -43.90 12.00
N ARG A 462 45.59 -43.95 12.70
CA ARG A 462 46.40 -45.18 12.94
C ARG A 462 47.64 -44.90 13.82
N HIS A 463 47.91 -45.88 14.70
CA HIS A 463 49.17 -46.33 15.33
C HIS A 463 50.44 -45.55 14.97
N VAL A 464 51.31 -45.18 15.91
CA VAL A 464 52.03 -45.97 16.93
C VAL A 464 52.32 -45.11 18.14
#